data_AF-A0A3D2FBZ6-F1
#
_entry.id   AF-A0A3D2FBZ6-F1
#
_cell.length_a   1.000
_cell.length_b   1.000
_cell.length_c   1.000
_cell.angle_alpha   90.00
_cell.angle_beta   90.00
_cell.angle_gamma   90.00
#
_symmetry.space_group_name_H-M   'P 1'
#
loop_
_entity.id
_entity.type
_entity.pdbx_description
1 polymer ?
#
loop_
_entity_poly.entity_id
_entity_poly.type
_entity_poly.pdbx_seq_one_letter_code
_entity_poly.pdbx_strand_id
1 'polypeptide(L)'
;LIDGTDIAFRLWFAKFGYRMARRQSVTQSQARIDQAASAIARAQIALADAERGLSDATLIAPFDGKLSAPSVVAGRLVGANERLAELIDPALLEVSFRVSTAQYARLLGDDGDILNADVTVVLDVAGVDLEAKGRISRSSAGSDAGQTGRLLFAQLDDSVGFKTGDFVQVRVKEPTVRGVVRLPSSALDANSSVLILGSENRLEAIDVSLVRRQGDDVLVRARGLEGRDVVEARSPLLGAGIVVKPLRGGVDEAPKAPSMVELSDERRAKIVAFIEANNRMPAEAKARILSQLSEPQVPAKVVERIEGRMGG
;
A
#
# COMPACT_ATOMS: atom_id res chain seq x y z
N LEU A 1 102.52 -57.25 -19.21
CA LEU A 1 101.04 -57.26 -19.24
C LEU A 1 100.59 -55.87 -18.83
N ILE A 2 100.08 -55.08 -19.77
CA ILE A 2 99.35 -53.85 -19.43
C ILE A 2 97.99 -54.36 -18.97
N ASP A 3 97.69 -54.14 -17.69
CA ASP A 3 96.55 -54.72 -17.00
C ASP A 3 95.26 -54.17 -17.63
N GLY A 4 94.53 -55.02 -18.38
CA GLY A 4 93.34 -54.62 -19.16
C GLY A 4 92.21 -54.04 -18.29
N THR A 5 92.29 -54.28 -16.98
CA THR A 5 91.46 -53.68 -15.92
C THR A 5 91.66 -52.17 -15.79
N ASP A 6 92.88 -51.62 -15.93
CA ASP A 6 93.16 -50.18 -15.79
C ASP A 6 92.62 -49.37 -16.98
N ILE A 7 92.75 -49.92 -18.19
CA ILE A 7 92.19 -49.29 -19.41
C ILE A 7 90.65 -49.31 -19.37
N ALA A 8 90.05 -50.43 -18.96
CA ALA A 8 88.61 -50.55 -18.79
C ALA A 8 88.07 -49.60 -17.71
N PHE A 9 88.80 -49.44 -16.62
CA PHE A 9 88.47 -48.51 -15.53
C PHE A 9 88.52 -47.06 -16.00
N ARG A 10 89.58 -46.65 -16.72
CA ARG A 10 89.70 -45.29 -17.29
C ARG A 10 88.61 -44.98 -18.33
N LEU A 11 88.28 -45.93 -19.20
CA LEU A 11 87.17 -45.81 -20.15
C LEU A 11 85.81 -45.74 -19.45
N TRP A 12 85.61 -46.52 -18.39
CA TRP A 12 84.39 -46.49 -17.59
C TRP A 12 84.23 -45.15 -16.87
N PHE A 13 85.27 -44.62 -16.22
CA PHE A 13 85.26 -43.29 -15.58
C PHE A 13 85.02 -42.16 -16.58
N ALA A 14 85.67 -42.19 -17.74
CA ALA A 14 85.42 -41.21 -18.79
C ALA A 14 83.96 -41.27 -19.27
N LYS A 15 83.44 -42.46 -19.59
CA LYS A 15 82.05 -42.64 -20.04
C LYS A 15 81.03 -42.28 -18.95
N PHE A 16 81.36 -42.52 -17.68
CA PHE A 16 80.54 -42.13 -16.52
C PHE A 16 80.54 -40.62 -16.32
N GLY A 17 81.70 -39.97 -16.41
CA GLY A 17 81.85 -38.51 -16.37
C GLY A 17 81.07 -37.81 -17.49
N TYR A 18 81.14 -38.32 -18.72
CA TYR A 18 80.34 -37.79 -19.85
C TYR A 18 78.82 -37.96 -19.63
N ARG A 19 78.38 -39.09 -19.07
CA ARG A 19 76.96 -39.31 -18.73
C ARG A 19 76.49 -38.37 -17.61
N MET A 20 77.33 -38.12 -16.61
CA MET A 20 77.04 -37.19 -15.52
C MET A 20 76.99 -35.74 -16.00
N ALA A 21 77.96 -35.30 -16.80
CA ALA A 21 77.98 -33.96 -17.40
C ALA A 21 76.76 -33.72 -18.31
N ARG A 22 76.38 -34.72 -19.14
CA ARG A 22 75.14 -34.64 -19.94
C ARG A 22 73.90 -34.55 -19.07
N ARG A 23 73.77 -35.38 -18.03
CA ARG A 23 72.65 -35.31 -17.08
C ARG A 23 72.57 -33.96 -16.38
N GLN A 24 73.70 -33.44 -15.91
CA GLN A 24 73.76 -32.13 -15.25
C GLN A 24 73.36 -30.99 -16.20
N SER A 25 73.78 -31.03 -17.46
CA SER A 25 73.38 -30.06 -18.48
C SER A 25 71.87 -30.11 -18.78
N VAL A 26 71.30 -31.31 -18.85
CA VAL A 26 69.84 -31.49 -19.00
C VAL A 26 69.10 -30.95 -17.78
N THR A 27 69.52 -31.31 -16.56
CA THR A 27 68.90 -30.81 -15.32
C THR A 27 68.98 -29.28 -15.22
N GLN A 28 70.11 -28.67 -15.58
CA GLN A 28 70.25 -27.20 -15.60
C GLN A 28 69.34 -26.55 -16.65
N SER A 29 69.22 -27.17 -17.83
CA SER A 29 68.34 -26.65 -18.88
C SER A 29 66.87 -26.79 -18.51
N GLN A 30 66.47 -27.90 -17.88
CA GLN A 30 65.14 -28.07 -17.34
C GLN A 30 64.84 -27.04 -16.24
N ALA A 31 65.77 -26.84 -15.30
CA ALA A 31 65.62 -25.82 -14.27
C ALA A 31 65.48 -24.40 -14.87
N ARG A 32 66.19 -24.08 -15.95
CA ARG A 32 66.03 -22.80 -16.68
C ARG A 32 64.65 -22.67 -17.34
N ILE A 33 64.12 -23.75 -17.91
CA ILE A 33 62.76 -23.78 -18.49
C ILE A 33 61.72 -23.55 -17.38
N ASP A 34 61.83 -24.27 -16.26
CA ASP A 34 60.89 -24.16 -15.14
C ASP A 34 60.94 -22.74 -14.52
N GLN A 35 62.13 -22.14 -14.41
CA GLN A 35 62.30 -20.76 -13.98
C GLN A 35 61.68 -19.75 -14.96
N ALA A 36 61.89 -19.92 -16.26
CA ALA A 36 61.29 -19.06 -17.28
C ALA A 36 59.76 -19.18 -17.29
N ALA A 37 59.23 -20.41 -17.17
CA ALA A 37 57.80 -20.65 -17.04
C ALA A 37 57.22 -19.97 -15.80
N SER A 38 57.90 -20.08 -14.65
CA SER A 38 57.51 -19.40 -13.42
C SER A 38 57.54 -17.87 -13.55
N ALA A 39 58.53 -17.33 -14.25
CA ALA A 39 58.64 -15.89 -14.51
C ALA A 39 57.50 -15.39 -15.41
N ILE A 40 57.15 -16.14 -16.46
CA ILE A 40 55.99 -15.85 -17.32
C ILE A 40 54.70 -15.87 -16.51
N ALA A 41 54.48 -16.90 -15.69
CA ALA A 41 53.28 -17.00 -14.86
C ALA A 41 53.15 -15.81 -13.90
N ARG A 42 54.25 -15.37 -13.27
CA ARG A 42 54.26 -14.16 -12.42
C ARG A 42 53.94 -12.90 -13.19
N ALA A 43 54.51 -12.74 -14.38
CA ALA A 43 54.24 -11.58 -15.23
C ALA A 43 52.77 -11.53 -15.67
N GLN A 44 52.15 -12.68 -15.95
CA GLN A 44 50.73 -12.78 -16.28
C GLN A 44 49.83 -12.41 -15.10
N ILE A 45 50.17 -12.84 -13.88
CA ILE A 45 49.43 -12.44 -12.67
C ILE A 45 49.52 -10.93 -12.46
N ALA A 46 50.72 -10.35 -12.56
CA ALA A 46 50.93 -8.92 -12.41
C ALA A 46 50.16 -8.10 -13.46
N LEU A 47 50.07 -8.60 -14.70
CA LEU A 47 49.25 -7.99 -15.75
C LEU A 47 47.75 -8.05 -15.39
N ALA A 48 47.25 -9.23 -15.00
CA ALA A 48 45.84 -9.40 -14.63
C ALA A 48 45.44 -8.54 -13.43
N ASP A 49 46.33 -8.36 -12.45
CA ASP A 49 46.09 -7.50 -11.29
C ASP A 49 46.11 -6.01 -11.69
N ALA A 50 47.00 -5.60 -12.60
CA ALA A 50 47.02 -4.24 -13.14
C ALA A 50 45.77 -3.93 -13.98
N GLU A 51 45.32 -4.88 -14.80
CA GLU A 51 44.07 -4.77 -15.58
C GLU A 51 42.85 -4.65 -14.67
N ARG A 52 42.78 -5.47 -13.60
CA ARG A 52 41.72 -5.37 -12.59
C ARG A 52 41.74 -4.01 -11.90
N GLY A 53 42.92 -3.53 -11.48
CA GLY A 53 43.06 -2.21 -10.86
C GLY A 53 42.64 -1.06 -11.77
N LEU A 54 42.89 -1.16 -13.08
CA LEU A 54 42.40 -0.18 -14.06
C LEU A 54 40.88 -0.23 -14.22
N SER A 55 40.29 -1.43 -14.25
CA SER A 55 38.84 -1.60 -14.30
C SER A 55 38.16 -1.03 -13.05
N ASP A 56 38.71 -1.31 -11.86
CA ASP A 56 38.19 -0.85 -10.57
C ASP A 56 38.33 0.68 -10.41
N ALA A 57 39.19 1.33 -11.18
CA ALA A 57 39.31 2.80 -11.22
C ALA A 57 38.11 3.49 -11.88
N THR A 58 37.28 2.75 -12.63
CA THR A 58 36.04 3.26 -13.23
C THR A 58 34.84 2.61 -12.57
N LEU A 59 34.16 3.35 -11.69
CA LEU A 59 32.95 2.88 -11.05
C LEU A 59 31.73 3.16 -11.94
N ILE A 60 31.10 2.09 -12.45
CA ILE A 60 29.89 2.18 -13.27
C ILE A 60 28.69 1.78 -12.40
N ALA A 61 27.60 2.54 -12.49
CA ALA A 61 26.36 2.21 -11.81
C ALA A 61 25.81 0.87 -12.34
N PRO A 62 25.45 -0.09 -11.46
CA PRO A 62 24.94 -1.40 -11.89
C PRO A 62 23.53 -1.34 -12.50
N PHE A 63 22.80 -0.24 -12.28
CA PHE A 63 21.46 -0.01 -12.82
C PHE A 63 21.17 1.50 -12.92
N ASP A 64 20.14 1.86 -13.67
CA ASP A 64 19.67 3.25 -13.77
C ASP A 64 18.94 3.67 -12.49
N GLY A 65 19.30 4.82 -11.93
CA GLY A 65 18.70 5.26 -10.67
C GLY A 65 19.05 6.70 -10.30
N LYS A 66 18.62 7.10 -9.11
CA LYS A 66 18.94 8.38 -8.51
C LYS A 66 20.01 8.20 -7.45
N LEU A 67 21.01 9.07 -7.45
CA LEU A 67 22.02 9.10 -6.41
C LEU A 67 21.52 9.90 -5.19
N SER A 68 21.67 9.32 -4.02
CA SER A 68 21.46 9.95 -2.72
C SER A 68 22.78 10.11 -1.99
N ALA A 69 22.89 11.20 -1.23
CA ALA A 69 24.05 11.56 -0.41
C ALA A 69 25.42 11.38 -1.13
N PRO A 70 25.63 11.96 -2.34
CA PRO A 70 26.92 11.84 -3.02
C PRO A 70 28.01 12.54 -2.20
N SER A 71 29.06 11.80 -1.85
CA SER A 71 30.20 12.29 -1.08
C SER A 71 31.42 12.64 -1.94
N VAL A 72 31.31 12.46 -3.26
CA VAL A 72 32.40 12.58 -4.23
C VAL A 72 32.38 13.93 -4.94
N VAL A 73 33.55 14.55 -5.01
CA VAL A 73 33.83 15.72 -5.84
C VAL A 73 35.10 15.48 -6.64
N ALA A 74 35.23 16.10 -7.81
CA ALA A 74 36.39 15.94 -8.67
C ALA A 74 37.69 16.32 -7.92
N GLY A 75 38.71 15.47 -8.02
CA GLY A 75 40.02 15.67 -7.38
C GLY A 75 40.13 15.19 -5.94
N ARG A 76 39.04 14.69 -5.32
CA ARG A 76 39.09 14.06 -4.00
C ARG A 76 39.71 12.66 -4.11
N LEU A 77 40.60 12.35 -3.16
CA LEU A 77 41.08 10.99 -2.95
C LEU A 77 39.99 10.14 -2.29
N VAL A 78 39.71 8.97 -2.85
CA VAL A 78 38.76 7.99 -2.32
C VAL A 78 39.51 6.79 -1.75
N GLY A 79 39.09 6.32 -0.58
CA GLY A 79 39.64 5.13 0.05
C GLY A 79 39.03 3.83 -0.49
N ALA A 80 39.74 2.71 -0.29
CA ALA A 80 39.16 1.39 -0.51
C ALA A 80 37.98 1.16 0.44
N ASN A 81 36.89 0.59 -0.08
CA ASN A 81 35.63 0.34 0.65
C ASN A 81 34.90 1.59 1.16
N GLU A 82 35.25 2.78 0.68
CA GLU A 82 34.53 4.01 1.02
C GLU A 82 33.18 4.08 0.29
N ARG A 83 32.11 4.43 1.02
CA ARG A 83 30.79 4.63 0.41
C ARG A 83 30.70 6.00 -0.24
N LEU A 84 30.64 5.99 -1.57
CA LEU A 84 30.63 7.20 -2.39
C LEU A 84 29.24 7.83 -2.56
N ALA A 85 28.21 7.00 -2.66
CA ALA A 85 26.82 7.41 -2.78
C ALA A 85 25.88 6.22 -2.48
N GLU A 86 24.59 6.49 -2.38
CA GLU A 86 23.55 5.46 -2.44
C GLU A 86 22.84 5.56 -3.78
N LEU A 87 22.78 4.46 -4.53
CA LEU A 87 22.04 4.39 -5.79
C LEU A 87 20.65 3.81 -5.50
N ILE A 88 19.61 4.58 -5.82
CA ILE A 88 18.21 4.25 -5.54
C ILE A 88 17.47 4.08 -6.86
N ASP A 89 16.84 2.94 -7.07
CA ASP A 89 15.92 2.73 -8.19
C ASP A 89 14.55 3.31 -7.82
N PRO A 90 14.09 4.41 -8.46
CA PRO A 90 12.77 4.97 -8.18
C PRO A 90 11.64 4.03 -8.60
N ALA A 91 11.85 3.12 -9.55
CA ALA A 91 10.82 2.20 -10.04
C ALA A 91 10.55 1.02 -9.09
N LEU A 92 11.46 0.76 -8.14
CA LEU A 92 11.38 -0.36 -7.20
C LEU A 92 11.29 0.12 -5.74
N LEU A 93 10.51 1.16 -5.49
CA LEU A 93 10.30 1.67 -4.14
C LEU A 93 9.39 0.74 -3.32
N GLU A 94 9.84 0.40 -2.11
CA GLU A 94 9.07 -0.34 -1.12
C GLU A 94 8.68 0.57 0.06
N VAL A 95 7.49 0.35 0.60
CA VAL A 95 7.06 0.92 1.88
C VAL A 95 7.15 -0.15 2.95
N SER A 96 7.81 0.19 4.06
CA SER A 96 7.84 -0.66 5.25
C SER A 96 6.84 -0.16 6.28
N PHE A 97 6.02 -1.04 6.82
CA PHE A 97 5.00 -0.68 7.80
C PHE A 97 4.79 -1.81 8.81
N ARG A 98 4.40 -1.45 10.03
CA ARG A 98 4.14 -2.42 11.11
C ARG A 98 2.66 -2.62 11.33
N VAL A 99 2.29 -3.86 11.58
CA VAL A 99 0.93 -4.27 11.95
C VAL A 99 0.92 -5.05 13.25
N SER A 100 -0.18 -4.99 14.00
CA SER A 100 -0.39 -5.86 15.18
C SER A 100 -0.42 -7.34 14.81
N THR A 101 -0.15 -8.23 15.76
CA THR A 101 -0.27 -9.69 15.56
C THR A 101 -1.66 -10.10 15.05
N ALA A 102 -2.72 -9.46 15.57
CA ALA A 102 -4.09 -9.73 15.15
C ALA A 102 -4.39 -9.26 13.71
N GLN A 103 -3.74 -8.19 13.23
CA GLN A 103 -3.82 -7.76 11.83
C GLN A 103 -3.00 -8.68 10.93
N TYR A 104 -1.79 -9.03 11.35
CA TYR A 104 -0.91 -9.94 10.61
C TYR A 104 -1.59 -11.28 10.35
N ALA A 105 -2.22 -11.88 11.37
CA ALA A 105 -2.94 -13.14 11.25
C ALA A 105 -4.08 -13.10 10.21
N ARG A 106 -4.66 -11.92 9.92
CA ARG A 106 -5.71 -11.76 8.90
C ARG A 106 -5.16 -11.61 7.48
N LEU A 107 -3.87 -11.33 7.36
CA LEU A 107 -3.17 -11.22 6.09
C LEU A 107 -2.43 -12.52 5.73
N LEU A 108 -2.56 -13.57 6.54
CA LEU A 108 -2.02 -14.89 6.23
C LEU A 108 -3.00 -15.67 5.34
N GLY A 109 -2.45 -16.39 4.37
CA GLY A 109 -3.17 -17.39 3.58
C GLY A 109 -3.35 -18.70 4.37
N ASP A 110 -4.06 -19.65 3.75
CA ASP A 110 -4.32 -20.97 4.33
C ASP A 110 -3.04 -21.81 4.48
N ASP A 111 -2.01 -21.49 3.71
CA ASP A 111 -0.65 -22.05 3.75
C ASP A 111 0.22 -21.44 4.87
N GLY A 112 -0.25 -20.38 5.53
CA GLY A 112 0.50 -19.66 6.55
C GLY A 112 1.47 -18.61 6.00
N ASP A 113 1.49 -18.40 4.67
CA ASP A 113 2.29 -17.36 4.02
C ASP A 113 1.53 -16.03 3.96
N ILE A 114 2.26 -14.92 3.80
CA ILE A 114 1.64 -13.60 3.68
C ILE A 114 0.92 -13.48 2.33
N LEU A 115 -0.32 -13.01 2.36
CA LEU A 115 -1.08 -12.72 1.16
C LEU A 115 -0.47 -11.54 0.42
N ASN A 116 -0.40 -11.64 -0.90
CA ASN A 116 -0.09 -10.53 -1.81
C ASN A 116 -1.29 -9.57 -1.91
N ALA A 117 -1.65 -8.95 -0.78
CA ALA A 117 -2.79 -8.05 -0.68
C ALA A 117 -2.49 -6.70 -1.34
N ASP A 118 -3.52 -6.14 -2.00
CA ASP A 118 -3.45 -4.79 -2.56
C ASP A 118 -3.26 -3.78 -1.43
N VAL A 119 -2.37 -2.81 -1.64
CA VAL A 119 -2.18 -1.66 -0.75
C VAL A 119 -2.36 -0.37 -1.50
N THR A 120 -2.87 0.63 -0.79
CA THR A 120 -2.92 2.02 -1.21
C THR A 120 -2.08 2.83 -0.24
N VAL A 121 -1.06 3.49 -0.75
CA VAL A 121 -0.15 4.32 0.03
C VAL A 121 -0.50 5.77 -0.24
N VAL A 122 -0.75 6.51 0.83
CA VAL A 122 -1.13 7.92 0.77
C VAL A 122 -0.07 8.72 1.50
N LEU A 123 0.45 9.74 0.83
CA LEU A 123 1.35 10.72 1.39
C LEU A 123 0.63 12.08 1.37
N ASP A 124 0.40 12.64 2.56
CA ASP A 124 -0.12 14.00 2.74
C ASP A 124 1.06 14.95 2.98
N VAL A 125 1.39 15.76 1.98
CA VAL A 125 2.35 16.86 2.13
C VAL A 125 1.69 18.16 1.70
N ALA A 126 1.49 19.07 2.67
CA ALA A 126 1.15 20.47 2.43
C ALA A 126 -0.10 20.67 1.54
N GLY A 127 -1.11 19.80 1.66
CA GLY A 127 -2.38 19.91 0.94
C GLY A 127 -2.38 19.28 -0.46
N VAL A 128 -1.34 18.53 -0.81
CA VAL A 128 -1.33 17.64 -1.99
C VAL A 128 -1.26 16.20 -1.50
N ASP A 129 -2.32 15.46 -1.76
CA ASP A 129 -2.36 14.01 -1.51
C ASP A 129 -1.73 13.29 -2.70
N LEU A 130 -0.58 12.66 -2.48
CA LEU A 130 -0.03 11.70 -3.41
C LEU A 130 -0.53 10.30 -3.03
N GLU A 131 -1.11 9.59 -4.00
CA GLU A 131 -1.59 8.23 -3.84
C GLU A 131 -0.84 7.29 -4.79
N ALA A 132 -0.30 6.21 -4.23
CA ALA A 132 0.31 5.13 -4.98
C ALA A 132 -0.39 3.80 -4.67
N LYS A 133 -0.49 2.94 -5.68
CA LYS A 133 -0.94 1.56 -5.51
C LYS A 133 0.27 0.65 -5.43
N GLY A 134 0.10 -0.46 -4.73
CA GLY A 134 1.13 -1.48 -4.58
C GLY A 134 0.57 -2.78 -4.05
N ARG A 135 1.47 -3.71 -3.76
CA ARG A 135 1.13 -5.00 -3.17
C ARG A 135 2.10 -5.37 -2.07
N ILE A 136 1.61 -6.05 -1.04
CA ILE A 136 2.48 -6.65 -0.02
C ILE A 136 3.43 -7.63 -0.71
N SER A 137 4.74 -7.43 -0.54
CA SER A 137 5.79 -8.24 -1.16
C SER A 137 6.33 -9.29 -0.21
N ARG A 138 6.46 -8.96 1.08
CA ARG A 138 7.05 -9.85 2.09
C ARG A 138 6.75 -9.42 3.53
N SER A 139 6.89 -10.37 4.45
CA SER A 139 6.97 -10.12 5.88
C SER A 139 8.42 -10.29 6.38
N SER A 140 8.78 -9.58 7.44
CA SER A 140 10.08 -9.77 8.09
C SER A 140 10.09 -11.12 8.83
N ALA A 141 11.15 -11.91 8.62
CA ALA A 141 11.37 -13.17 9.32
C ALA A 141 11.78 -12.97 10.80
N GLY A 142 12.27 -11.77 11.17
CA GLY A 142 12.74 -11.46 12.51
C GLY A 142 11.73 -10.65 13.32
N SER A 143 11.58 -10.99 14.61
CA SER A 143 11.06 -10.05 15.61
C SER A 143 12.23 -9.24 16.13
N ASP A 144 12.37 -7.99 15.70
CA ASP A 144 13.37 -7.09 16.27
C ASP A 144 13.09 -6.95 17.77
N ALA A 145 14.07 -7.32 18.60
CA ALA A 145 13.93 -7.28 20.06
C ALA A 145 13.52 -5.87 20.51
N GLY A 146 12.40 -5.77 21.22
CA GLY A 146 11.89 -4.50 21.76
C GLY A 146 10.87 -3.77 20.87
N GLN A 147 10.57 -4.23 19.66
CA GLN A 147 9.48 -3.67 18.85
C GLN A 147 8.24 -4.57 18.89
N THR A 148 7.08 -3.97 19.16
CA THR A 148 5.79 -4.67 19.11
C THR A 148 5.25 -4.69 17.68
N GLY A 149 4.60 -5.79 17.31
CA GLY A 149 4.02 -5.98 15.97
C GLY A 149 4.95 -6.67 14.97
N ARG A 150 4.43 -6.86 13.76
CA ARG A 150 5.07 -7.55 12.63
C ARG A 150 5.40 -6.53 11.55
N LEU A 151 6.63 -6.55 11.05
CA LEU A 151 7.07 -5.68 9.96
C LEU A 151 6.71 -6.31 8.61
N LEU A 152 6.03 -5.54 7.78
CA LEU A 152 5.64 -5.89 6.41
C LEU A 152 6.27 -4.90 5.44
N PHE A 153 6.47 -5.37 4.22
CA PHE A 153 6.94 -4.58 3.09
C PHE A 153 5.93 -4.68 1.96
N ALA A 154 5.63 -3.55 1.32
CA ALA A 154 4.83 -3.50 0.12
C ALA A 154 5.59 -2.78 -0.98
N GLN A 155 5.62 -3.38 -2.16
CA GLN A 155 6.20 -2.78 -3.36
C GLN A 155 5.16 -1.87 -4.01
N LEU A 156 5.58 -0.66 -4.39
CA LEU A 156 4.76 0.29 -5.13
C LEU A 156 4.83 0.00 -6.63
N ASP A 157 3.69 -0.04 -7.30
CA ASP A 157 3.61 -0.22 -8.76
C ASP A 157 3.85 1.13 -9.49
N ASP A 158 3.36 2.24 -8.92
CA ASP A 158 3.57 3.61 -9.40
C ASP A 158 4.01 4.50 -8.23
N SER A 159 5.30 4.77 -8.16
CA SER A 159 5.94 5.52 -7.09
C SER A 159 6.21 6.98 -7.47
N VAL A 160 5.59 7.49 -8.53
CA VAL A 160 5.84 8.87 -9.00
C VAL A 160 5.54 9.87 -7.89
N GLY A 161 6.55 10.69 -7.56
CA GLY A 161 6.47 11.70 -6.51
C GLY A 161 6.91 11.21 -5.12
N PHE A 162 6.92 9.90 -4.87
CA PHE A 162 7.42 9.33 -3.62
C PHE A 162 8.95 9.31 -3.60
N LYS A 163 9.51 9.44 -2.39
CA LYS A 163 10.93 9.39 -2.10
C LYS A 163 11.22 8.50 -0.91
N THR A 164 12.44 7.98 -0.86
CA THR A 164 12.95 7.28 0.31
C THR A 164 12.94 8.21 1.52
N GLY A 165 12.34 7.75 2.62
CA GLY A 165 12.22 8.52 3.86
C GLY A 165 10.87 9.25 4.01
N ASP A 166 10.00 9.23 3.00
CA ASP A 166 8.65 9.77 3.14
C ASP A 166 7.86 8.98 4.19
N PHE A 167 7.13 9.71 5.05
CA PHE A 167 6.25 9.12 6.04
C PHE A 167 4.82 9.06 5.49
N VAL A 168 4.31 7.85 5.32
CA VAL A 168 3.09 7.58 4.53
C VAL A 168 2.05 6.83 5.35
N GLN A 169 0.78 7.00 5.00
CA GLN A 169 -0.32 6.16 5.47
C GLN A 169 -0.49 4.98 4.50
N VAL A 170 -0.46 3.74 5.03
CA VAL A 170 -0.72 2.52 4.25
C VAL A 170 -2.11 2.01 4.55
N ARG A 171 -2.95 1.88 3.53
CA ARG A 171 -4.27 1.25 3.58
C ARG A 171 -4.16 -0.11 2.91
N VAL A 172 -4.33 -1.18 3.69
CA VAL A 172 -4.24 -2.56 3.20
C VAL A 172 -5.63 -3.09 2.93
N LYS A 173 -5.85 -3.66 1.74
CA LYS A 173 -7.11 -4.32 1.39
C LYS A 173 -7.10 -5.76 1.88
N GLU A 174 -7.85 -6.02 2.94
CA GLU A 174 -7.99 -7.35 3.51
C GLU A 174 -8.95 -8.25 2.69
N PRO A 175 -8.84 -9.59 2.82
CA PRO A 175 -9.80 -10.52 2.22
C PRO A 175 -11.24 -10.25 2.65
N THR A 176 -12.19 -10.50 1.75
CA THR A 176 -13.62 -10.29 2.04
C THR A 176 -14.10 -11.27 3.10
N VAL A 177 -14.65 -10.73 4.19
CA VAL A 177 -15.26 -11.53 5.26
C VAL A 177 -16.72 -11.81 4.89
N ARG A 178 -17.06 -13.09 4.70
CA ARG A 178 -18.43 -13.53 4.36
C ARG A 178 -19.23 -13.90 5.60
N GLY A 179 -20.57 -13.80 5.48
CA GLY A 179 -21.51 -14.22 6.51
C GLY A 179 -21.35 -13.42 7.81
N VAL A 180 -21.23 -12.10 7.69
CA VAL A 180 -21.16 -11.17 8.82
C VAL A 180 -22.11 -10.01 8.60
N VAL A 181 -22.61 -9.45 9.69
CA VAL A 181 -23.39 -8.21 9.71
C VAL A 181 -22.53 -7.12 10.33
N ARG A 182 -22.52 -5.95 9.69
CA ARG A 182 -21.87 -4.76 10.22
C ARG A 182 -22.86 -3.99 11.08
N LEU A 183 -22.51 -3.77 12.35
CA LEU A 183 -23.29 -3.02 13.31
C LEU A 183 -22.40 -1.96 13.95
N PRO A 184 -22.94 -0.82 14.40
CA PRO A 184 -22.18 0.08 15.25
C PRO A 184 -21.74 -0.63 16.53
N SER A 185 -20.58 -0.25 17.05
CA SER A 185 -20.03 -0.79 18.28
C SER A 185 -20.96 -0.63 19.49
N SER A 186 -21.83 0.38 19.49
CA SER A 186 -22.86 0.63 20.49
C SER A 186 -24.01 -0.39 20.52
N ALA A 187 -24.13 -1.24 19.50
CA ALA A 187 -25.15 -2.28 19.42
C ALA A 187 -24.76 -3.55 20.19
N LEU A 188 -23.45 -3.76 20.41
CA LEU A 188 -22.90 -4.98 21.00
C LEU A 188 -22.71 -4.84 22.51
N ASP A 189 -23.23 -5.79 23.27
CA ASP A 189 -23.04 -5.87 24.72
C ASP A 189 -21.68 -6.47 25.12
N ALA A 190 -21.29 -6.27 26.38
CA ALA A 190 -20.10 -6.90 26.97
C ALA A 190 -20.16 -8.44 26.91
N ASN A 191 -21.37 -9.00 26.97
CA ASN A 191 -21.62 -10.45 26.86
C ASN A 191 -21.68 -10.96 25.42
N SER A 192 -21.29 -10.15 24.42
CA SER A 192 -21.40 -10.50 22.99
C SER A 192 -22.82 -10.84 22.56
N SER A 193 -23.80 -10.05 22.97
CA SER A 193 -25.19 -10.15 22.53
C SER A 193 -25.66 -8.85 21.89
N VAL A 194 -26.65 -8.94 21.01
CA VAL A 194 -27.31 -7.80 20.37
C VAL A 194 -28.81 -7.87 20.61
N LEU A 195 -29.45 -6.71 20.68
CA LEU A 195 -30.90 -6.62 20.78
C LEU A 195 -31.51 -6.48 19.39
N ILE A 196 -32.50 -7.30 19.10
CA ILE A 196 -33.24 -7.29 17.84
C ILE A 196 -34.71 -7.06 18.11
N LEU A 197 -35.42 -6.59 17.09
CA LEU A 197 -36.87 -6.49 17.13
C LEU A 197 -37.49 -7.87 16.84
N GLY A 198 -38.23 -8.38 17.82
CA GLY A 198 -39.08 -9.56 17.72
C GLY A 198 -40.51 -9.23 17.32
N SER A 199 -41.40 -10.21 17.46
CA SER A 199 -42.84 -10.01 17.25
C SER A 199 -43.42 -9.00 18.24
N GLU A 200 -44.47 -8.29 17.84
CA GLU A 200 -45.17 -7.29 18.67
C GLU A 200 -44.26 -6.13 19.14
N ASN A 201 -43.22 -5.82 18.37
CA ASN A 201 -42.19 -4.83 18.71
C ASN A 201 -41.49 -5.08 20.06
N ARG A 202 -41.38 -6.34 20.47
CA ARG A 202 -40.66 -6.73 21.69
C ARG A 202 -39.20 -6.99 21.38
N LEU A 203 -38.30 -6.45 22.19
CA LEU A 203 -36.87 -6.69 22.04
C LEU A 203 -36.50 -8.11 22.48
N GLU A 204 -35.68 -8.78 21.68
CA GLU A 204 -35.09 -10.08 21.97
C GLU A 204 -33.58 -9.94 22.00
N ALA A 205 -32.91 -10.61 22.93
CA ALA A 205 -31.44 -10.69 22.92
C ALA A 205 -31.02 -11.94 22.13
N ILE A 206 -30.09 -11.76 21.18
CA ILE A 206 -29.44 -12.86 20.49
C ILE A 206 -27.94 -12.80 20.77
N ASP A 207 -27.37 -13.96 21.09
CA ASP A 207 -25.93 -14.12 21.21
C ASP A 207 -25.27 -14.08 19.83
N VAL A 208 -24.18 -13.32 19.73
CA VAL A 208 -23.43 -13.13 18.49
C VAL A 208 -21.95 -13.45 18.69
N SER A 209 -21.32 -13.95 17.65
CA SER A 209 -19.87 -14.08 17.61
C SER A 209 -19.26 -12.81 17.04
N LEU A 210 -18.50 -12.07 17.84
CA LEU A 210 -17.71 -10.94 17.35
C LEU A 210 -16.59 -11.44 16.44
N VAL A 211 -16.67 -11.12 15.15
CA VAL A 211 -15.64 -11.45 14.18
C VAL A 211 -14.57 -10.37 14.14
N ARG A 212 -14.95 -9.09 14.20
CA ARG A 212 -13.99 -7.99 14.09
C ARG A 212 -14.52 -6.67 14.67
N ARG A 213 -13.59 -5.83 15.14
CA ARG A 213 -13.83 -4.39 15.38
C ARG A 213 -13.11 -3.56 14.30
N GLN A 214 -13.79 -2.60 13.70
CA GLN A 214 -13.30 -1.72 12.63
C GLN A 214 -13.75 -0.28 12.88
N GLY A 215 -12.88 0.52 13.51
CA GLY A 215 -13.25 1.88 13.91
C GLY A 215 -14.45 1.85 14.85
N ASP A 216 -15.52 2.55 14.48
CA ASP A 216 -16.77 2.62 15.25
C ASP A 216 -17.73 1.46 14.98
N ASP A 217 -17.42 0.62 13.99
CA ASP A 217 -18.21 -0.53 13.58
C ASP A 217 -17.66 -1.85 14.14
N VAL A 218 -18.55 -2.83 14.30
CA VAL A 218 -18.24 -4.22 14.60
C VAL A 218 -18.84 -5.15 13.55
N LEU A 219 -18.08 -6.17 13.17
CA LEU A 219 -18.54 -7.26 12.32
C LEU A 219 -18.90 -8.43 13.21
N VAL A 220 -20.17 -8.83 13.20
CA VAL A 220 -20.68 -9.93 14.01
C VAL A 220 -21.27 -11.03 13.15
N ARG A 221 -21.24 -12.26 13.65
CA ARG A 221 -21.84 -13.43 13.02
C ARG A 221 -22.82 -14.08 13.99
N ALA A 222 -24.06 -14.22 13.58
CA ALA A 222 -25.05 -15.01 14.30
C ALA A 222 -26.09 -15.58 13.33
N ARG A 223 -26.70 -16.69 13.74
CA ARG A 223 -27.85 -17.26 13.02
C ARG A 223 -29.09 -16.42 13.35
N GLY A 224 -29.89 -16.10 12.33
CA GLY A 224 -31.15 -15.40 12.52
C GLY A 224 -31.06 -13.88 12.67
N LEU A 225 -29.92 -13.25 12.33
CA LEU A 225 -29.83 -11.78 12.20
C LEU A 225 -30.25 -11.27 10.82
N GLU A 226 -30.27 -12.13 9.81
CA GLU A 226 -30.58 -11.75 8.43
C GLU A 226 -32.01 -11.23 8.31
N GLY A 227 -32.16 -10.04 7.73
CA GLY A 227 -33.46 -9.40 7.51
C GLY A 227 -34.17 -8.89 8.77
N ARG A 228 -33.53 -8.92 9.95
CA ARG A 228 -34.11 -8.43 11.20
C ARG A 228 -33.62 -7.03 11.54
N ASP A 229 -34.50 -6.24 12.17
CA ASP A 229 -34.15 -4.93 12.72
C ASP A 229 -33.30 -5.13 14.00
N VAL A 230 -32.12 -4.50 14.05
CA VAL A 230 -31.19 -4.53 15.20
C VAL A 230 -31.15 -3.15 15.86
N VAL A 231 -31.08 -3.12 17.19
CA VAL A 231 -30.93 -1.86 17.94
C VAL A 231 -29.53 -1.31 17.76
N GLU A 232 -29.43 -0.10 17.19
CA GLU A 232 -28.16 0.56 16.86
C GLU A 232 -27.38 1.04 18.10
N ALA A 233 -28.08 1.63 19.05
CA ALA A 233 -27.51 2.18 20.28
C ALA A 233 -28.25 1.63 21.50
N ARG A 234 -27.59 0.71 22.22
CA ARG A 234 -28.18 0.13 23.42
C ARG A 234 -28.03 1.10 24.60
N SER A 235 -29.15 1.70 25.01
CA SER A 235 -29.23 2.37 26.31
C SER A 235 -29.26 1.32 27.44
N PRO A 236 -28.69 1.59 28.63
CA PRO A 236 -28.78 0.70 29.79
C PRO A 236 -30.23 0.33 30.18
N LEU A 237 -31.20 1.12 29.74
CA LEU A 237 -32.64 0.90 29.96
C LEU A 237 -33.27 -0.10 28.98
N LEU A 238 -32.56 -0.49 27.92
CA LEU A 238 -33.03 -1.44 26.91
C LEU A 238 -32.51 -2.85 27.22
N GLY A 239 -33.45 -3.76 27.42
CA GLY A 239 -33.21 -5.17 27.68
C GLY A 239 -34.21 -6.05 26.93
N ALA A 240 -33.96 -7.36 26.95
CA ALA A 240 -34.87 -8.34 26.39
C ALA A 240 -36.26 -8.25 27.06
N GLY A 241 -37.31 -8.44 26.27
CA GLY A 241 -38.69 -8.40 26.74
C GLY A 241 -39.34 -7.02 26.74
N ILE A 242 -38.62 -5.94 26.48
CA ILE A 242 -39.19 -4.59 26.45
C ILE A 242 -39.87 -4.32 25.11
N VAL A 243 -41.09 -3.78 25.15
CA VAL A 243 -41.78 -3.31 23.95
C VAL A 243 -41.26 -1.92 23.60
N VAL A 244 -40.82 -1.73 22.37
CA VAL A 244 -40.30 -0.46 21.87
C VAL A 244 -41.09 0.02 20.67
N LYS A 245 -41.03 1.33 20.40
CA LYS A 245 -41.46 1.87 19.12
C LYS A 245 -40.21 2.02 18.25
N PRO A 246 -40.03 1.22 17.19
CA PRO A 246 -38.82 1.28 16.38
C PRO A 246 -38.72 2.63 15.66
N LEU A 247 -37.56 3.27 15.77
CA LEU A 247 -37.17 4.41 14.95
C LEU A 247 -36.15 3.89 13.95
N ARG A 248 -36.58 3.66 12.71
CA ARG A 248 -35.69 3.19 11.66
C ARG A 248 -34.92 4.38 11.11
N GLY A 249 -33.64 4.47 11.47
CA GLY A 249 -32.71 5.41 10.86
C GLY A 249 -32.32 4.92 9.47
N GLY A 250 -33.07 5.32 8.43
CA GLY A 250 -32.71 4.99 7.06
C GLY A 250 -33.77 5.35 6.01
N VAL A 251 -33.50 6.46 5.31
CA VAL A 251 -34.22 6.99 4.12
C VAL A 251 -35.64 7.50 4.40
N ASP A 252 -35.76 8.53 5.23
CA ASP A 252 -36.72 9.57 4.85
C ASP A 252 -36.22 10.14 3.52
N GLU A 253 -37.04 9.99 2.49
CA GLU A 253 -36.91 10.66 1.20
C GLU A 253 -36.30 12.04 1.43
N ALA A 254 -35.17 12.33 0.77
CA ALA A 254 -34.71 13.70 0.59
C ALA A 254 -35.95 14.55 0.29
N PRO A 255 -36.21 15.65 1.02
CA PRO A 255 -37.45 16.38 0.88
C PRO A 255 -37.64 16.67 -0.60
N LYS A 256 -38.64 16.03 -1.23
CA LYS A 256 -38.91 16.16 -2.67
C LYS A 256 -38.81 17.64 -2.97
N ALA A 257 -37.82 18.01 -3.79
CA ALA A 257 -37.65 19.38 -4.24
C ALA A 257 -39.04 19.89 -4.66
N PRO A 258 -39.44 21.11 -4.26
CA PRO A 258 -40.78 21.60 -4.60
C PRO A 258 -40.99 21.42 -6.10
N SER A 259 -42.06 20.73 -6.49
CA SER A 259 -42.40 20.52 -7.89
C SER A 259 -42.53 21.88 -8.57
N MET A 260 -41.56 22.19 -9.41
CA MET A 260 -41.57 23.37 -10.25
C MET A 260 -42.48 23.07 -11.44
N VAL A 261 -43.46 23.94 -11.69
CA VAL A 261 -44.41 23.81 -12.79
C VAL A 261 -44.12 24.90 -13.81
N GLU A 262 -44.01 24.53 -15.08
CA GLU A 262 -44.02 25.48 -16.19
C GLU A 262 -45.47 25.93 -16.41
N LEU A 263 -45.76 27.21 -16.12
CA LEU A 263 -47.07 27.78 -16.44
C LEU A 263 -47.10 28.21 -17.91
N SER A 264 -48.14 27.79 -18.62
CA SER A 264 -48.48 28.35 -19.94
C SER A 264 -48.77 29.86 -19.84
N ASP A 265 -48.46 30.60 -20.90
CA ASP A 265 -48.57 32.07 -20.94
C ASP A 265 -49.99 32.57 -20.60
N GLU A 266 -51.01 31.85 -21.04
CA GLU A 266 -52.42 32.15 -20.74
C GLU A 266 -52.76 31.99 -19.25
N ARG A 267 -52.19 30.98 -18.59
CA ARG A 267 -52.43 30.68 -17.16
C ARG A 267 -51.70 31.69 -16.27
N ARG A 268 -50.49 32.08 -16.67
CA ARG A 268 -49.70 33.13 -16.02
C ARG A 268 -50.41 34.49 -16.06
N ALA A 269 -50.95 34.89 -17.22
CA ALA A 269 -51.65 36.16 -17.37
C ALA A 269 -52.90 36.27 -16.47
N LYS A 270 -53.66 35.18 -16.31
CA LYS A 270 -54.83 35.16 -15.41
C LYS A 270 -54.45 35.33 -13.93
N ILE A 271 -53.38 34.66 -13.50
CA ILE A 271 -52.89 34.73 -12.12
C ILE A 271 -52.33 36.12 -11.80
N VAL A 272 -51.59 36.72 -12.75
CA VAL A 272 -51.05 38.08 -12.62
C VAL A 272 -52.19 39.11 -12.53
N ALA A 273 -53.18 39.04 -13.43
CA ALA A 273 -54.32 39.96 -13.41
C ALA A 273 -55.13 39.87 -12.09
N PHE A 274 -55.27 38.67 -11.53
CA PHE A 274 -55.94 38.48 -10.24
C PHE A 274 -55.16 39.09 -9.06
N ILE A 275 -53.84 38.95 -9.06
CA ILE A 275 -52.97 39.58 -8.06
C ILE A 275 -52.99 41.11 -8.21
N GLU A 276 -53.03 41.61 -9.44
CA GLU A 276 -53.09 43.04 -9.73
C GLU A 276 -54.40 43.69 -9.26
N ALA A 277 -55.54 43.02 -9.46
CA ALA A 277 -56.86 43.49 -9.03
C ALA A 277 -57.12 43.39 -7.52
N ASN A 278 -56.26 42.70 -6.75
CA ASN A 278 -56.48 42.48 -5.32
C ASN A 278 -55.93 43.63 -4.45
N ASN A 279 -56.85 44.48 -3.96
CA ASN A 279 -56.52 45.63 -3.09
C ASN A 279 -56.27 45.29 -1.61
N ARG A 280 -56.40 44.02 -1.20
CA ARG A 280 -56.17 43.58 0.20
C ARG A 280 -54.74 43.11 0.47
N MET A 281 -53.85 43.11 -0.53
CA MET A 281 -52.49 42.60 -0.39
C MET A 281 -51.48 43.75 -0.18
N PRO A 282 -50.53 43.62 0.78
CA PRO A 282 -49.44 44.58 0.95
C PRO A 282 -48.58 44.71 -0.30
N ALA A 283 -48.18 45.93 -0.66
CA ALA A 283 -47.45 46.23 -1.90
C ALA A 283 -46.13 45.42 -2.05
N GLU A 284 -45.40 45.20 -0.95
CA GLU A 284 -44.16 44.41 -0.96
C GLU A 284 -44.38 42.92 -1.25
N ALA A 285 -45.46 42.34 -0.73
CA ALA A 285 -45.80 40.94 -0.98
C ALA A 285 -46.24 40.74 -2.44
N LYS A 286 -46.98 41.71 -2.99
CA LYS A 286 -47.41 41.74 -4.39
C LYS A 286 -46.21 41.76 -5.34
N ALA A 287 -45.23 42.62 -5.09
CA ALA A 287 -44.01 42.71 -5.89
C ALA A 287 -43.19 41.41 -5.87
N ARG A 288 -43.08 40.75 -4.71
CA ARG A 288 -42.35 39.47 -4.59
C ARG A 288 -43.01 38.33 -5.38
N ILE A 289 -44.33 38.23 -5.33
CA ILE A 289 -45.06 37.16 -6.03
C ILE A 289 -45.05 37.41 -7.54
N LEU A 290 -45.18 38.66 -8.00
CA LEU A 290 -45.06 39.01 -9.42
C LEU A 290 -43.66 38.71 -9.99
N SER A 291 -42.61 38.98 -9.20
CA SER A 291 -41.23 38.62 -9.58
C SER A 291 -41.06 37.11 -9.71
N GLN A 292 -41.57 36.31 -8.75
CA GLN A 292 -41.52 34.84 -8.83
C GLN A 292 -42.35 34.28 -9.99
N LEU A 293 -43.47 34.91 -10.34
CA LEU A 293 -44.28 34.56 -11.51
C LEU A 293 -43.71 35.07 -12.83
N SER A 294 -42.56 35.75 -12.84
CA SER A 294 -41.82 36.12 -14.07
C SER A 294 -40.76 35.07 -14.46
N GLU A 295 -40.42 34.15 -13.55
CA GLU A 295 -39.47 33.07 -13.82
C GLU A 295 -40.11 31.96 -14.68
N PRO A 296 -39.32 31.22 -15.50
CA PRO A 296 -39.84 30.16 -16.37
C PRO A 296 -40.54 29.04 -15.59
N GLN A 297 -40.08 28.78 -14.37
CA GLN A 297 -40.53 27.67 -13.52
C GLN A 297 -40.92 28.21 -12.15
N VAL A 298 -42.17 27.95 -11.72
CA VAL A 298 -42.72 28.48 -10.47
C VAL A 298 -43.10 27.32 -9.54
N PRO A 299 -42.90 27.44 -8.21
CA PRO A 299 -43.30 26.39 -7.28
C PRO A 299 -44.82 26.12 -7.34
N ALA A 300 -45.23 24.86 -7.52
CA ALA A 300 -46.63 24.43 -7.61
C ALA A 300 -47.49 24.93 -6.43
N LYS A 301 -46.92 24.92 -5.22
CA LYS A 301 -47.58 25.36 -3.97
C LYS A 301 -47.98 26.84 -3.95
N VAL A 302 -47.38 27.68 -4.79
CA VAL A 302 -47.73 29.11 -4.90
C VAL A 302 -48.90 29.27 -5.87
N VAL A 303 -48.86 28.58 -7.01
CA VAL A 303 -49.92 28.56 -8.03
C VAL A 303 -51.23 28.01 -7.45
N GLU A 304 -51.19 26.83 -6.83
CA GLU A 304 -52.38 26.18 -6.23
C GLU A 304 -53.06 27.06 -5.17
N ARG A 305 -52.28 27.82 -4.40
CA ARG A 305 -52.80 28.71 -3.36
C ARG A 305 -53.52 29.93 -3.93
N ILE A 306 -53.06 30.43 -5.08
CA ILE A 306 -53.69 31.58 -5.74
C ILE A 306 -54.93 31.11 -6.52
N GLU A 307 -54.84 29.98 -7.21
CA GLU A 307 -55.97 29.37 -7.91
C GLU A 307 -57.10 28.95 -6.96
N GLY A 308 -56.77 28.37 -5.80
CA GLY A 308 -57.76 28.07 -4.76
C GLY A 308 -58.49 29.30 -4.20
N ARG A 309 -57.96 30.51 -4.40
CA ARG A 309 -58.61 31.78 -4.05
C ARG A 309 -59.34 32.44 -5.22
N MET A 310 -59.08 32.02 -6.46
CA MET A 310 -59.83 32.45 -7.65
C MET A 310 -61.09 31.61 -7.88
N GLY A 311 -61.07 30.34 -7.46
CA GLY A 311 -62.17 29.38 -7.65
C GLY A 311 -63.17 29.30 -6.50
N GLY A 312 -63.17 30.27 -5.57
CA GLY A 312 -64.10 30.36 -4.45
C GLY A 312 -64.87 31.67 -4.44
#